data_AF-R9ADE9-F1
#
_entry.id   AF-R9ADE9-F1
#
_cell.length_a   1.000
_cell.length_b   1.000
_cell.length_c   1.000
_cell.angle_alpha   90.00
_cell.angle_beta   90.00
_cell.angle_gamma   90.00
#
_symmetry.space_group_name_H-M   'P 1'
#
loop_
_entity.id
_entity.type
_entity.pdbx_description
1 polymer ?
#
loop_
_entity_poly.entity_id
_entity_poly.type
_entity_poly.pdbx_seq_one_letter_code
_entity_poly.pdbx_strand_id
1 'polypeptide(L)'
;MGIEDIVLQELLSIWQHKLDDNNNNNPSNDDNNILQSLINQQQSLQQQATSSTNFKQDSNKISLDDFDDNKDSKSNDKIKEMDNDDDNAINSDLDDDDDDDDNDLDSNDDIVLCLYDKVQRVKNKWRMQLKDGIISINNKDYLFSKCSGEFEW
;
A
#
# COMPACT_ATOMS: atom_id res chain seq x y z
N MET A 1 -15.43 -28.17 8.03
CA MET A 1 -14.52 -28.89 7.14
C MET A 1 -13.26 -28.07 7.05
N GLY A 2 -12.12 -28.60 7.50
CA GLY A 2 -10.83 -27.96 7.24
C GLY A 2 -10.43 -28.24 5.79
N ILE A 3 -9.75 -27.29 5.17
CA ILE A 3 -9.06 -27.53 3.90
C ILE A 3 -7.86 -28.42 4.22
N GLU A 4 -7.62 -29.44 3.41
CA GLU A 4 -6.49 -30.35 3.61
C GLU A 4 -5.16 -29.66 3.25
N ASP A 5 -4.10 -29.92 4.02
CA ASP A 5 -2.78 -29.31 3.78
C ASP A 5 -2.24 -29.59 2.38
N ILE A 6 -2.59 -30.73 1.78
CA ILE A 6 -2.17 -31.07 0.42
C ILE A 6 -2.76 -30.12 -0.63
N VAL A 7 -3.99 -29.66 -0.42
CA VAL A 7 -4.66 -28.67 -1.30
C VAL A 7 -4.01 -27.31 -1.14
N LEU A 8 -3.63 -26.93 0.08
CA LEU A 8 -2.90 -25.68 0.32
C LEU A 8 -1.51 -25.70 -0.36
N GLN A 9 -0.81 -26.83 -0.31
CA GLN A 9 0.47 -27.00 -0.99
C GLN A 9 0.34 -26.95 -2.52
N GLU A 10 -0.71 -27.55 -3.07
CA GLU A 10 -0.98 -27.48 -4.50
C GLU A 10 -1.28 -26.05 -4.95
N LEU A 11 -2.11 -25.31 -4.21
CA LEU A 11 -2.39 -23.90 -4.49
C LEU A 11 -1.13 -23.03 -4.41
N LEU A 12 -0.27 -23.27 -3.42
CA LEU A 12 1.01 -22.58 -3.31
C LEU A 12 1.90 -22.85 -4.53
N SER A 13 1.99 -24.12 -4.95
CA SER A 13 2.77 -24.52 -6.13
C SER A 13 2.27 -23.86 -7.41
N ILE A 14 0.95 -23.86 -7.63
CA ILE A 14 0.31 -23.20 -8.79
C ILE A 14 0.62 -21.70 -8.78
N TRP A 15 0.53 -21.06 -7.62
CA TRP A 15 0.80 -19.63 -7.50
C TRP A 15 2.28 -19.30 -7.80
N GLN A 16 3.21 -20.10 -7.26
CA GLN A 16 4.64 -19.91 -7.47
C GLN A 16 5.01 -20.07 -8.95
N HIS A 17 4.46 -21.08 -9.62
CA HIS A 17 4.65 -21.28 -11.06
C HIS A 17 4.20 -20.07 -11.87
N LYS A 18 3.01 -19.52 -11.55
CA LYS A 18 2.49 -18.33 -12.23
C LYS A 18 3.36 -17.09 -12.02
N LEU A 19 4.00 -16.95 -10.86
CA LEU A 19 4.94 -15.85 -10.62
C LEU A 19 6.20 -15.98 -11.48
N ASP A 20 6.74 -17.19 -11.61
CA ASP A 20 7.94 -17.45 -12.41
C ASP A 20 7.69 -17.21 -13.90
N ASP A 21 6.51 -17.60 -14.39
CA ASP A 21 6.10 -17.34 -15.78
C ASP A 21 6.02 -15.83 -16.08
N ASN A 22 5.52 -15.03 -15.12
CA ASN A 22 5.48 -13.57 -15.25
C ASN A 22 6.89 -12.95 -15.24
N ASN A 23 7.82 -13.48 -14.45
CA ASN A 23 9.16 -12.91 -14.30
C ASN A 23 10.14 -13.28 -15.43
N ASN A 24 9.89 -14.39 -16.14
CA ASN A 24 10.75 -14.89 -17.23
C ASN A 24 10.75 -14.03 -18.51
N ASN A 25 9.91 -13.00 -18.60
CA ASN A 25 9.95 -12.04 -19.70
C ASN A 25 11.04 -10.94 -19.55
N ASN A 26 11.84 -10.95 -18.47
CA ASN A 26 12.91 -9.96 -18.27
C ASN A 26 14.23 -10.59 -17.74
N PRO A 27 15.31 -10.64 -18.53
CA PRO A 27 16.53 -11.41 -18.21
C PRO A 27 17.51 -10.67 -17.27
N SER A 28 17.02 -9.85 -16.35
CA SER A 28 17.87 -9.08 -15.43
C SER A 28 18.25 -9.92 -14.20
N ASN A 29 19.43 -10.54 -14.24
CA ASN A 29 19.98 -11.46 -13.23
C ASN A 29 20.11 -10.91 -11.78
N ASP A 30 19.94 -9.61 -11.56
CA ASP A 30 20.19 -8.99 -10.24
C ASP A 30 19.02 -9.13 -9.27
N ASP A 31 17.78 -9.14 -9.75
CA ASP A 31 16.56 -9.15 -8.92
C ASP A 31 16.29 -10.55 -8.29
N ASN A 32 16.76 -11.62 -8.94
CA ASN A 32 16.63 -13.00 -8.46
C ASN A 32 17.35 -13.25 -7.12
N ASN A 33 18.40 -12.50 -6.81
CA ASN A 33 19.15 -12.68 -5.57
C ASN A 33 18.39 -12.15 -4.33
N ILE A 34 17.58 -11.11 -4.50
CA ILE A 34 16.86 -10.46 -3.40
C ILE A 34 15.66 -11.31 -2.98
N LEU A 35 14.87 -11.79 -3.94
CA LEU A 35 13.72 -12.66 -3.67
C LEU A 35 14.16 -13.98 -3.03
N GLN A 36 15.24 -14.59 -3.54
CA GLN A 36 15.81 -15.80 -2.93
C GLN A 36 16.27 -15.55 -1.49
N SER A 37 16.88 -14.39 -1.22
CA SER A 37 17.31 -13.98 0.12
C SER A 37 16.12 -13.80 1.08
N LEU A 38 15.05 -13.14 0.64
CA LEU A 38 13.82 -12.94 1.42
C LEU A 38 13.11 -14.26 1.72
N ILE A 39 13.02 -15.16 0.75
CA ILE A 39 12.45 -16.50 0.92
C ILE A 39 13.27 -17.30 1.95
N ASN A 40 14.60 -17.28 1.84
CA ASN A 40 15.48 -17.94 2.80
C ASN A 40 15.34 -17.33 4.21
N GLN A 41 15.18 -16.01 4.32
CA GLN A 41 14.92 -15.34 5.60
C GLN A 41 13.58 -15.78 6.21
N GLN A 42 12.50 -15.85 5.43
CA GLN A 42 11.20 -16.32 5.91
C GLN A 42 11.26 -17.79 6.36
N GLN A 43 11.92 -18.66 5.60
CA GLN A 43 12.11 -20.07 5.99
C GLN A 43 12.90 -20.19 7.29
N SER A 44 13.92 -19.35 7.50
CA SER A 44 14.70 -19.34 8.75
C SER A 44 13.87 -18.89 9.97
N LEU A 45 12.90 -17.99 9.77
CA LEU A 45 11.97 -17.55 10.82
C LEU A 45 10.97 -18.66 11.18
N GLN A 46 10.52 -19.44 10.20
CA GLN A 46 9.60 -20.57 10.42
C GLN A 46 10.30 -21.75 11.16
N GLN A 47 11.58 -21.99 10.89
CA GLN A 47 12.36 -23.04 11.59
C GLN A 47 12.62 -22.72 13.07
N GLN A 48 12.65 -21.43 13.43
CA GLN A 48 12.75 -21.01 14.83
C GLN A 48 11.44 -21.18 15.61
N ALA A 49 10.28 -21.20 14.93
CA ALA A 49 8.98 -21.41 15.56
C ALA A 49 8.70 -22.87 15.96
N THR A 50 9.47 -23.85 15.44
CA THR A 50 9.26 -25.28 15.70
C THR A 50 10.24 -25.90 16.68
N SER A 51 11.17 -25.12 17.24
CA SER A 51 12.16 -25.60 18.20
C SER A 51 12.03 -24.90 19.56
N SER A 52 11.41 -25.60 20.51
CA SER A 52 11.58 -25.48 21.97
C SER A 52 10.68 -24.51 22.74
N THR A 53 9.73 -25.15 23.43
CA THR A 53 9.31 -24.90 24.82
C THR A 53 10.40 -24.32 25.74
N ASN A 54 9.93 -23.49 26.69
CA ASN A 54 10.58 -22.96 27.91
C ASN A 54 11.50 -21.74 27.76
N PHE A 55 10.90 -20.54 27.84
CA PHE A 55 11.54 -19.40 28.51
C PHE A 55 10.58 -18.69 29.47
N LYS A 56 11.14 -18.37 30.63
CA LYS A 56 10.51 -17.93 31.88
C LYS A 56 9.73 -16.62 31.73
N GLN A 57 8.59 -16.56 32.42
CA GLN A 57 7.93 -15.32 32.81
C GLN A 57 8.86 -14.54 33.74
N ASP A 58 9.45 -13.45 33.25
CA ASP A 58 9.91 -12.37 34.11
C ASP A 58 8.88 -11.25 34.06
N SER A 59 8.08 -11.19 35.11
CA SER A 59 7.08 -10.17 35.38
C SER A 59 7.79 -8.86 35.78
N ASN A 60 8.02 -7.95 34.84
CA ASN A 60 8.24 -6.54 35.17
C ASN A 60 6.90 -5.81 35.19
N LYS A 61 6.30 -5.84 36.38
CA LYS A 61 5.16 -5.02 36.80
C LYS A 61 5.65 -3.57 36.91
N ILE A 62 5.32 -2.72 35.94
CA ILE A 62 5.38 -1.27 36.10
C ILE A 62 3.96 -0.80 36.38
N SER A 63 3.74 -0.41 37.63
CA SER A 63 2.53 0.23 38.12
C SER A 63 2.50 1.71 37.73
N LEU A 64 1.28 2.18 37.47
CA LEU A 64 0.89 3.57 37.31
C LEU A 64 1.34 4.43 38.50
N ASP A 65 1.69 5.69 38.22
CA ASP A 65 1.39 6.81 39.11
C ASP A 65 0.98 8.04 38.27
N ASP A 66 -0.08 8.67 38.76
CA ASP A 66 -0.87 9.79 38.24
C ASP A 66 -0.10 11.10 38.05
N PHE A 67 -0.34 11.82 36.94
CA PHE A 67 -0.21 13.28 36.79
C PHE A 67 -1.00 13.72 35.55
N ASP A 68 -1.75 14.81 35.47
CA ASP A 68 -2.40 15.74 36.40
C ASP A 68 -3.32 16.55 35.47
N ASP A 69 -4.61 16.64 35.80
CA ASP A 69 -5.63 17.34 35.02
C ASP A 69 -5.56 18.83 35.35
N ASN A 70 -5.06 19.66 34.42
CA ASN A 70 -5.12 21.11 34.58
C ASN A 70 -5.69 21.80 33.34
N LYS A 71 -7.00 22.04 33.42
CA LYS A 71 -7.73 23.09 32.73
C LYS A 71 -7.05 24.45 32.95
N ASP A 72 -6.84 25.21 31.87
CA ASP A 72 -7.43 26.55 31.85
C ASP A 72 -7.60 27.15 30.45
N SER A 73 -8.86 27.45 30.20
CA SER A 73 -9.51 28.31 29.21
C SER A 73 -8.72 29.55 28.76
N LYS A 74 -8.80 29.86 27.46
CA LYS A 74 -9.07 31.23 26.95
C LYS A 74 -9.58 31.22 25.51
N SER A 75 -10.89 31.40 25.44
CA SER A 75 -11.74 31.99 24.40
C SER A 75 -11.06 32.94 23.40
N ASN A 76 -11.37 32.77 22.12
CA ASN A 76 -11.53 33.86 21.16
C ASN A 76 -12.58 33.49 20.11
N ASP A 77 -13.83 33.85 20.40
CA ASP A 77 -14.92 33.94 19.44
C ASP A 77 -14.61 35.00 18.38
N LYS A 78 -14.59 34.59 17.11
CA LYS A 78 -14.95 35.47 15.99
C LYS A 78 -15.79 34.70 14.99
N ILE A 79 -17.09 34.84 15.20
CA ILE A 79 -18.18 34.62 14.25
C ILE A 79 -17.88 35.42 12.97
N LYS A 80 -17.94 34.76 11.82
CA LYS A 80 -18.47 35.31 10.57
C LYS A 80 -19.09 34.19 9.76
N GLU A 81 -20.39 34.05 9.94
CA GLU A 81 -21.30 33.47 8.96
C GLU A 81 -21.19 34.26 7.65
N MET A 82 -21.01 33.53 6.54
CA MET A 82 -21.50 33.93 5.24
C MET A 82 -22.00 32.64 4.58
N ASP A 83 -23.31 32.45 4.66
CA ASP A 83 -24.09 31.77 3.65
C ASP A 83 -23.63 32.26 2.27
N ASN A 84 -23.19 31.32 1.44
CA ASN A 84 -23.53 31.34 0.02
C ASN A 84 -23.67 29.87 -0.38
N ASP A 85 -24.92 29.48 -0.59
CA ASP A 85 -25.29 28.54 -1.63
C ASP A 85 -24.40 28.81 -2.86
N ASP A 86 -23.52 27.89 -3.18
CA ASP A 86 -23.02 27.75 -4.54
C ASP A 86 -23.23 26.29 -4.91
N ASP A 87 -24.32 26.10 -5.66
CA ASP A 87 -24.76 24.93 -6.39
C ASP A 87 -23.70 24.48 -7.41
N ASN A 88 -22.50 24.17 -6.91
CA ASN A 88 -21.45 23.48 -7.62
C ASN A 88 -20.87 22.43 -6.68
N ALA A 89 -21.71 21.43 -6.42
CA ALA A 89 -21.24 20.07 -6.21
C ALA A 89 -20.15 19.80 -7.24
N ILE A 90 -18.91 19.84 -6.76
CA ILE A 90 -17.70 19.68 -7.55
C ILE A 90 -17.82 18.42 -8.40
N ASN A 91 -18.12 18.62 -9.69
CA ASN A 91 -18.03 17.68 -10.80
C ASN A 91 -19.08 16.56 -10.89
N SER A 92 -20.38 16.87 -10.82
CA SER A 92 -21.44 15.90 -11.20
C SER A 92 -21.87 15.96 -12.68
N ASP A 93 -21.08 16.58 -13.55
CA ASP A 93 -21.39 16.79 -14.98
C ASP A 93 -20.34 16.12 -15.90
N LEU A 94 -19.73 15.03 -15.41
CA LEU A 94 -18.78 14.19 -16.15
C LEU A 94 -19.17 12.70 -16.04
N ASP A 95 -20.48 12.42 -15.99
CA ASP A 95 -21.01 11.13 -16.46
C ASP A 95 -21.18 11.25 -17.98
N ASP A 96 -20.05 11.22 -18.70
CA ASP A 96 -20.08 10.75 -20.08
C ASP A 96 -20.07 9.23 -19.99
N ASP A 97 -21.22 8.61 -20.32
CA ASP A 97 -21.39 7.17 -20.51
C ASP A 97 -20.50 6.70 -21.69
N ASP A 98 -19.19 6.59 -21.49
CA ASP A 98 -18.31 5.84 -22.40
C ASP A 98 -18.36 4.35 -21.99
N ASP A 99 -19.41 3.71 -22.47
CA ASP A 99 -19.63 2.26 -22.50
C ASP A 99 -18.77 1.65 -23.63
N ASP A 100 -17.46 1.91 -23.63
CA ASP A 100 -16.50 1.21 -24.49
C ASP A 100 -15.96 -0.01 -23.76
N ASP A 101 -16.70 -1.09 -23.95
CA ASP A 101 -16.32 -2.48 -23.71
C ASP A 101 -15.06 -2.81 -24.53
N ASP A 102 -13.89 -2.65 -23.92
CA ASP A 102 -12.70 -3.46 -24.23
C ASP A 102 -11.86 -3.61 -22.97
N ASN A 103 -12.28 -4.58 -22.13
CA ASN A 103 -11.45 -5.18 -21.08
C ASN A 103 -10.33 -6.04 -21.70
N ASP A 104 -9.62 -5.53 -22.70
CA ASP A 104 -8.33 -6.07 -23.09
C ASP A 104 -7.27 -5.17 -22.45
N LEU A 105 -7.23 -5.24 -21.11
CA LEU A 105 -6.05 -4.91 -20.33
C LEU A 105 -4.96 -5.87 -20.77
N ASP A 106 -4.38 -5.61 -21.93
CA ASP A 106 -3.14 -6.22 -22.35
C ASP A 106 -2.18 -6.11 -21.16
N SER A 107 -1.47 -7.18 -20.84
CA SER A 107 -0.59 -7.31 -19.67
C SER A 107 0.60 -6.32 -19.62
N ASN A 108 0.54 -5.23 -20.39
CA ASN A 108 1.57 -4.22 -20.60
C ASN A 108 1.14 -2.81 -20.19
N ASP A 109 -0.02 -2.64 -19.54
CA ASP A 109 -0.41 -1.33 -19.04
C ASP A 109 0.50 -0.91 -17.86
N ASP A 110 1.01 0.31 -17.97
CA ASP A 110 1.77 0.97 -16.92
C ASP A 110 0.80 1.44 -15.82
N ILE A 111 0.81 0.80 -14.65
CA ILE A 111 -0.14 1.04 -13.56
C ILE A 111 0.58 1.42 -12.27
N VAL A 112 0.02 2.38 -11.53
CA VAL A 112 0.44 2.74 -10.16
C VAL A 112 -0.72 2.51 -9.20
N LEU A 113 -0.55 1.62 -8.22
CA LEU A 113 -1.47 1.44 -7.10
C LEU A 113 -0.83 1.95 -5.82
N CYS A 114 -1.43 2.94 -5.17
CA CYS A 114 -0.88 3.53 -3.95
C CYS A 114 -1.92 4.33 -3.16
N LEU A 115 -1.54 4.81 -1.99
CA LEU A 115 -2.27 5.84 -1.25
C LEU A 115 -1.65 7.22 -1.53
N TYR A 116 -2.45 8.27 -1.46
CA TYR A 116 -1.93 9.64 -1.54
C TYR A 116 -1.86 10.29 -0.15
N ASP A 117 -0.82 11.09 0.06
CA ASP A 117 -0.73 12.01 1.21
C ASP A 117 -1.20 13.41 0.81
N LYS A 118 -0.76 13.90 -0.36
CA LYS A 118 -1.04 15.27 -0.78
C LYS A 118 -1.02 15.39 -2.31
N VAL A 119 -2.01 16.10 -2.85
CA VAL A 119 -2.04 16.53 -4.25
C VAL A 119 -2.16 18.05 -4.28
N GLN A 120 -1.33 18.72 -5.08
CA GLN A 120 -1.30 20.17 -5.18
C GLN A 120 -1.20 20.61 -6.65
N ARG A 121 -1.86 21.72 -6.98
CA ARG A 121 -1.75 22.35 -8.29
C ARG A 121 -1.39 23.83 -8.17
N VAL A 122 -0.52 24.30 -9.04
CA VAL A 122 -0.25 25.74 -9.25
C VAL A 122 -0.24 26.00 -10.75
N LYS A 123 -1.27 26.71 -11.25
CA LYS A 123 -1.52 26.87 -12.69
C LYS A 123 -1.58 25.51 -13.40
N ASN A 124 -0.69 25.27 -14.37
CA ASN A 124 -0.59 24.03 -15.11
C ASN A 124 0.35 22.99 -14.45
N LYS A 125 0.99 23.31 -13.32
CA LYS A 125 1.91 22.39 -12.64
C LYS A 125 1.19 21.61 -11.54
N TRP A 126 1.28 20.29 -11.60
CA TRP A 126 0.77 19.34 -10.61
C TRP A 126 1.93 18.75 -9.80
N ARG A 127 1.72 18.59 -8.50
CA ARG A 127 2.60 17.83 -7.60
C ARG A 127 1.79 16.84 -6.80
N MET A 128 2.30 15.63 -6.69
CA MET A 128 1.71 14.55 -5.89
C MET A 128 2.75 13.99 -4.92
N GLN A 129 2.32 13.71 -3.70
CA GLN A 129 3.02 12.88 -2.74
C GLN A 129 2.20 11.63 -2.46
N LEU A 130 2.78 10.49 -2.79
CA LEU A 130 2.19 9.15 -2.71
C LEU A 130 2.93 8.31 -1.67
N LYS A 131 2.26 7.31 -1.11
CA LYS A 131 2.82 6.36 -0.14
C LYS A 131 2.27 4.95 -0.33
N ASP A 132 3.00 3.98 0.22
CA ASP A 132 2.60 2.58 0.33
C ASP A 132 2.06 2.01 -0.99
N GLY A 133 2.89 2.04 -2.04
CA GLY A 133 2.45 1.73 -3.38
C GLY A 133 3.35 0.77 -4.16
N ILE A 134 2.74 0.19 -5.19
CA ILE A 134 3.39 -0.62 -6.22
C ILE A 134 3.20 0.07 -7.58
N ILE A 135 4.25 0.01 -8.39
CA ILE A 135 4.29 0.55 -9.75
C ILE A 135 4.67 -0.60 -10.67
N SER A 136 3.81 -0.93 -11.64
CA SER A 136 4.14 -1.80 -12.76
C SER A 136 4.40 -0.91 -13.96
N ILE A 137 5.66 -0.80 -14.38
CA ILE A 137 6.05 -0.03 -15.58
C ILE A 137 7.05 -0.82 -16.41
N ASN A 138 6.86 -0.89 -17.74
CA ASN A 138 7.73 -1.63 -18.67
C ASN A 138 7.96 -3.09 -18.22
N ASN A 139 6.89 -3.78 -17.81
CA ASN A 139 6.93 -5.15 -17.28
C ASN A 139 7.89 -5.31 -16.09
N LYS A 140 8.04 -4.25 -15.28
CA LYS A 140 8.85 -4.26 -14.07
C LYS A 140 8.07 -3.68 -12.90
N ASP A 141 8.04 -4.45 -11.81
CA ASP A 141 7.38 -4.05 -10.57
C ASP A 141 8.34 -3.32 -9.64
N TYR A 142 7.89 -2.20 -9.10
CA TYR A 142 8.59 -1.41 -8.10
C TYR A 142 7.72 -1.22 -6.88
N LEU A 143 8.27 -1.49 -5.70
CA LEU A 143 7.62 -1.19 -4.42
C LEU A 143 8.21 0.08 -3.83
N PHE A 144 7.35 0.97 -3.32
CA PHE A 144 7.79 2.21 -2.68
C PHE A 144 7.02 2.50 -1.39
N SER A 145 7.72 3.01 -0.38
CA SER A 145 7.07 3.57 0.82
C SER A 145 6.62 5.01 0.62
N LYS A 146 7.38 5.80 -0.16
CA LYS A 146 7.04 7.18 -0.55
C LYS A 146 7.49 7.45 -1.99
N CYS A 147 6.65 8.15 -2.76
CA CYS A 147 6.94 8.59 -4.12
C CYS A 147 6.47 10.04 -4.32
N SER A 148 7.26 10.84 -5.04
CA SER A 148 6.93 12.23 -5.37
C SER A 148 6.86 12.37 -6.89
N GLY A 149 5.75 12.90 -7.40
CA GLY A 149 5.54 13.14 -8.83
C GLY A 149 5.29 14.62 -9.11
N GLU A 150 5.90 15.15 -10.16
CA GLU A 150 5.62 16.49 -10.68
C GLU A 150 5.37 16.41 -12.19
N PHE A 151 4.29 17.02 -12.68
CA PHE A 151 3.95 17.01 -14.11
C PHE A 151 3.20 18.30 -14.50
N GLU A 152 3.14 18.58 -15.81
CA GLU A 152 2.43 19.73 -16.36
C GLU A 152 1.23 19.26 -17.22
N TRP A 153 0.12 20.00 -17.17
CA TRP A 153 -1.10 19.77 -17.96
C TRP A 153 -1.46 21.00 -18.79
#